data_AF-A0A7L0MEA7-F1
#
_entry.id   AF-A0A7L0MEA7-F1
#
_cell.length_a   1.000
_cell.length_b   1.000
_cell.length_c   1.000
_cell.angle_alpha   90.00
_cell.angle_beta   90.00
_cell.angle_gamma   90.00
#
_symmetry.space_group_name_H-M   'P 1'
#
loop_
_entity.id
_entity.type
_entity.pdbx_description
1 polymer ?
#
loop_
_entity_poly.entity_id
_entity_poly.type
_entity_poly.pdbx_seq_one_letter_code
_entity_poly.pdbx_strand_id
1 'polypeptide(L)'
;MRTATYFFIFLNLSLALFEEPAVYPLPFLVTSVVEVLCLLVFFGRLTHFAKVTPRNVFWKDTKNICIMVAILLSLTDLAIYGVLRIYNVRSIRWSRIVRPIFLVNFAESRQIRRAFRSIRNTLPEITYVFLLFMFSLLMFSLMALKLFGERNLLTAEGLPYFRNYLEIVFDLYVLVTTANSPDVMMPAFDFSSWYALFFIAFVIVNTYIFMSLFLAVVYNNYKKHLKVM
;
A
#
# COMPACT_ATOMS: atom_id res chain seq x y z
N MET A 1 -30.55 9.61 -2.17
CA MET A 1 -29.38 9.78 -3.06
C MET A 1 -28.09 9.26 -2.45
N ARG A 2 -27.73 9.62 -1.19
CA ARG A 2 -26.45 9.18 -0.60
C ARG A 2 -26.30 7.67 -0.43
N THR A 3 -27.39 7.01 -0.03
CA THR A 3 -27.43 5.54 0.11
C THR A 3 -27.22 4.83 -1.22
N ALA A 4 -27.77 5.36 -2.31
CA ALA A 4 -27.62 4.80 -3.64
C ALA A 4 -26.16 4.87 -4.14
N THR A 5 -25.48 6.01 -3.95
CA THR A 5 -24.06 6.15 -4.32
C THR A 5 -23.18 5.16 -3.55
N TYR A 6 -23.37 5.01 -2.23
CA TYR A 6 -22.63 4.00 -1.45
C TYR A 6 -22.93 2.57 -1.88
N PHE A 7 -24.18 2.25 -2.23
CA PHE A 7 -24.55 0.95 -2.75
C PHE A 7 -23.80 0.62 -4.06
N PHE A 8 -23.77 1.55 -5.02
CA PHE A 8 -23.05 1.34 -6.28
C PHE A 8 -21.53 1.28 -6.11
N ILE A 9 -20.96 2.03 -5.14
CA ILE A 9 -19.55 1.90 -4.78
C ILE A 9 -19.27 0.50 -4.21
N PHE A 10 -20.09 0.05 -3.27
CA PHE A 10 -19.96 -1.28 -2.69
C PHE A 10 -20.10 -2.38 -3.76
N LEU A 11 -21.08 -2.25 -4.66
CA LEU A 11 -21.27 -3.15 -5.79
C LEU A 11 -19.99 -3.19 -6.67
N ASN A 12 -19.44 -2.03 -7.03
CA ASN A 12 -18.24 -1.93 -7.85
C ASN A 12 -17.00 -2.55 -7.18
N LEU A 13 -16.85 -2.38 -5.85
CA LEU A 13 -15.77 -3.04 -5.10
C LEU A 13 -16.00 -4.55 -4.98
N SER A 14 -17.24 -4.99 -4.78
CA SER A 14 -17.59 -6.41 -4.64
C SER A 14 -17.35 -7.23 -5.92
N LEU A 15 -17.32 -6.58 -7.09
CA LEU A 15 -16.94 -7.21 -8.36
C LEU A 15 -15.56 -7.91 -8.29
N ALA A 16 -14.66 -7.46 -7.41
CA ALA A 16 -13.38 -8.11 -7.19
C ALA A 16 -13.51 -9.58 -6.72
N LEU A 17 -14.62 -9.97 -6.09
CA LEU A 17 -14.88 -11.36 -5.68
C LEU A 17 -15.21 -12.30 -6.85
N PHE A 18 -15.72 -11.71 -7.94
CA PHE A 18 -16.22 -12.45 -9.11
C PHE A 18 -15.30 -12.37 -10.32
N GLU A 19 -14.33 -11.45 -10.31
CA GLU A 19 -13.33 -11.27 -11.36
C GLU A 19 -12.05 -12.08 -11.06
N GLU A 20 -11.35 -12.55 -12.10
CA GLU A 20 -10.13 -13.35 -11.96
C GLU A 20 -9.03 -12.63 -11.16
N PRO A 21 -8.38 -13.24 -10.14
CA PRO A 21 -8.63 -14.57 -9.56
C PRO A 21 -9.92 -14.58 -8.71
N ALA A 22 -10.97 -15.24 -9.21
CA ALA A 22 -12.32 -15.16 -8.64
C ALA A 22 -12.51 -16.23 -7.56
N VAL A 23 -13.24 -15.89 -6.50
CA VAL A 23 -13.77 -16.87 -5.53
C VAL A 23 -14.97 -17.58 -6.14
N TYR A 24 -15.85 -16.81 -6.79
CA TYR A 24 -17.02 -17.32 -7.51
C TYR A 24 -16.94 -16.88 -8.98
N PRO A 25 -16.60 -17.78 -9.91
CA PRO A 25 -16.37 -17.39 -11.29
C PRO A 25 -17.68 -17.00 -11.97
N LEU A 26 -17.84 -15.72 -12.28
CA LEU A 26 -18.91 -15.23 -13.15
C LEU A 26 -18.39 -15.03 -14.57
N PRO A 27 -19.25 -15.20 -15.60
CA PRO A 27 -18.87 -14.85 -16.96
C PRO A 27 -18.45 -13.38 -17.05
N PHE A 28 -17.35 -13.11 -17.75
CA PHE A 28 -16.82 -11.76 -17.95
C PHE A 28 -17.85 -10.76 -18.50
N LEU A 29 -18.77 -11.22 -19.34
CA LEU A 29 -19.84 -10.37 -19.86
C LEU A 29 -20.72 -9.83 -18.73
N VAL A 30 -21.04 -10.65 -17.72
CA VAL A 30 -21.84 -10.22 -16.57
C VAL A 30 -21.07 -9.19 -15.75
N THR A 31 -19.82 -9.47 -15.41
CA THR A 31 -19.00 -8.56 -14.58
C THR A 31 -18.70 -7.24 -15.28
N SER A 32 -18.42 -7.26 -16.58
CA SER A 32 -18.21 -6.07 -17.40
C SER A 32 -19.48 -5.21 -17.54
N VAL A 33 -20.65 -5.83 -17.74
CA VAL A 33 -21.92 -5.10 -17.82
C VAL A 33 -22.23 -4.42 -16.49
N VAL A 34 -22.07 -5.14 -15.37
CA VAL A 34 -22.28 -4.56 -14.03
C VAL A 34 -21.30 -3.41 -13.77
N GLU A 35 -20.04 -3.55 -14.18
CA GLU A 35 -19.04 -2.49 -14.05
C GLU A 35 -19.40 -1.25 -14.88
N VAL A 36 -19.79 -1.42 -16.14
CA VAL A 36 -20.24 -0.32 -17.01
C VAL A 36 -21.46 0.37 -16.39
N LEU A 37 -22.41 -0.39 -15.85
CA LEU A 37 -23.59 0.16 -15.19
C LEU A 37 -23.20 1.02 -13.97
N CYS A 38 -22.28 0.54 -13.13
CA CYS A 38 -21.73 1.33 -12.03
C CYS A 38 -21.05 2.62 -12.50
N LEU A 39 -20.21 2.55 -13.54
CA LEU A 39 -19.50 3.70 -14.09
C LEU A 39 -20.47 4.72 -14.70
N LEU A 40 -21.54 4.27 -15.36
CA LEU A 40 -22.60 5.13 -15.88
C LEU A 40 -23.33 5.87 -14.75
N VAL A 41 -23.63 5.19 -13.64
CA VAL A 41 -24.23 5.83 -12.46
C VAL A 41 -23.28 6.89 -11.87
N PHE A 42 -21.98 6.60 -11.80
CA PHE A 42 -20.98 7.56 -11.32
C PHE A 42 -20.85 8.77 -12.26
N PHE A 43 -20.88 8.55 -13.57
CA PHE A 43 -20.89 9.62 -14.57
C PHE A 43 -22.17 10.45 -14.50
N GLY A 44 -23.33 9.82 -14.36
CA GLY A 44 -24.62 10.50 -14.13
C GLY A 44 -24.60 11.36 -12.86
N ARG A 45 -23.97 10.86 -11.79
CA ARG A 45 -23.80 11.62 -10.54
C ARG A 45 -22.86 12.81 -10.72
N LEU A 46 -21.76 12.64 -11.44
CA LEU A 46 -20.80 13.70 -11.73
C LEU A 46 -21.43 14.81 -12.58
N THR A 47 -22.20 14.44 -13.62
CA THR A 47 -22.92 15.41 -14.48
C THR A 47 -24.02 16.14 -13.73
N HIS A 48 -24.79 15.45 -12.86
CA HIS A 48 -25.73 16.11 -11.94
C HIS A 48 -25.01 17.13 -11.05
N PHE A 49 -23.86 16.77 -10.47
CA PHE A 49 -23.07 17.68 -9.64
C PHE A 49 -22.50 18.86 -10.43
N ALA A 50 -22.08 18.63 -11.68
CA ALA A 50 -21.58 19.66 -12.60
C ALA A 50 -22.68 20.64 -13.05
N LYS A 51 -23.96 20.22 -13.11
CA LYS A 51 -25.09 21.12 -13.38
C LYS A 51 -25.41 22.04 -12.19
N VAL A 52 -25.21 21.56 -10.96
CA VAL A 52 -25.49 22.31 -9.73
C VAL A 52 -24.36 23.29 -9.38
N THR A 53 -23.12 22.98 -9.78
CA THR A 53 -21.92 23.76 -9.42
C THR A 53 -21.47 24.63 -10.60
N PRO A 54 -21.08 25.90 -10.40
CA PRO A 54 -20.54 26.73 -11.50
C PRO A 54 -19.28 26.09 -12.11
N ARG A 55 -19.18 26.15 -13.45
CA ARG A 55 -18.13 25.46 -14.24
C ARG A 55 -16.71 25.81 -13.77
N ASN A 56 -16.42 27.07 -13.45
CA ASN A 56 -15.08 27.50 -13.03
C ASN A 56 -14.63 26.85 -11.72
N VAL A 57 -15.56 26.61 -10.78
CA VAL A 57 -15.26 25.94 -9.51
C VAL A 57 -15.15 24.44 -9.71
N PHE A 58 -16.02 23.87 -10.56
CA PHE A 58 -16.03 22.43 -10.84
C PHE A 58 -14.70 21.92 -11.41
N TRP A 59 -14.11 22.65 -12.37
CA TRP A 59 -12.84 22.29 -13.01
C TRP A 59 -11.61 22.56 -12.14
N LYS A 60 -11.70 23.43 -11.13
CA LYS A 60 -10.59 23.70 -10.20
C LYS A 60 -10.53 22.68 -9.06
N ASP A 61 -11.64 22.00 -8.79
CA ASP A 61 -11.76 21.01 -7.72
C ASP A 61 -11.04 19.70 -8.09
N THR A 62 -9.88 19.44 -7.46
CA THR A 62 -9.07 18.23 -7.67
C THR A 62 -9.87 16.93 -7.51
N LYS A 63 -10.88 16.92 -6.64
CA LYS A 63 -11.75 15.76 -6.39
C LYS A 63 -12.54 15.33 -7.64
N ASN A 64 -13.05 16.30 -8.40
CA ASN A 64 -13.88 16.04 -9.57
C ASN A 64 -13.00 15.56 -10.73
N ILE A 65 -11.81 16.15 -10.86
CA ILE A 65 -10.78 15.70 -11.80
C ILE A 65 -10.38 14.26 -11.51
N CYS A 66 -10.07 13.92 -10.25
CA CYS A 66 -9.71 12.55 -9.88
C CYS A 66 -10.83 11.54 -10.20
N ILE A 67 -12.10 11.86 -9.94
CA ILE A 67 -13.22 10.98 -10.31
C ILE A 67 -13.35 10.84 -11.83
N MET A 68 -13.22 11.94 -12.57
CA MET A 68 -13.31 11.92 -14.03
C MET A 68 -12.21 11.06 -14.66
N VAL A 69 -10.96 11.27 -14.22
CA VAL A 69 -9.80 10.47 -14.65
C VAL A 69 -9.98 9.02 -14.27
N ALA A 70 -10.47 8.72 -13.06
CA ALA A 70 -10.73 7.35 -12.61
C ALA A 70 -11.79 6.64 -13.46
N ILE A 71 -12.88 7.32 -13.82
CA ILE A 71 -13.92 6.77 -14.72
C ILE A 71 -13.32 6.49 -16.10
N LEU A 72 -12.59 7.46 -16.68
CA LEU A 72 -11.98 7.30 -18.00
C LEU A 72 -10.98 6.13 -18.01
N LEU A 73 -10.08 6.06 -17.03
CA LEU A 73 -9.11 4.97 -16.91
C LEU A 73 -9.79 3.60 -16.78
N SER A 74 -10.86 3.51 -16.00
CA SER A 74 -11.62 2.27 -15.81
C SER A 74 -12.32 1.82 -17.09
N LEU A 75 -12.89 2.76 -17.85
CA LEU A 75 -13.50 2.47 -19.15
C LEU A 75 -12.47 2.03 -20.19
N THR A 76 -11.32 2.72 -20.27
CA THR A 76 -10.26 2.37 -21.22
C THR A 76 -9.66 1.00 -20.92
N ASP A 77 -9.38 0.70 -19.65
CA ASP A 77 -8.84 -0.60 -19.23
C ASP A 77 -9.85 -1.73 -19.50
N LEU A 78 -11.15 -1.51 -19.25
CA LEU A 78 -12.19 -2.48 -19.57
C LEU A 78 -12.30 -2.73 -21.08
N ALA A 79 -12.24 -1.68 -21.90
CA ALA A 79 -12.28 -1.80 -23.36
C ALA A 79 -11.06 -2.57 -23.90
N ILE A 80 -9.86 -2.22 -23.45
CA ILE A 80 -8.61 -2.89 -23.82
C ILE A 80 -8.66 -4.37 -23.41
N TYR A 81 -9.08 -4.66 -22.19
CA TYR A 81 -9.21 -6.04 -21.70
C TYR A 81 -10.24 -6.84 -22.51
N GLY A 82 -11.40 -6.24 -22.83
CA GLY A 82 -12.42 -6.87 -23.67
C GLY A 82 -11.91 -7.24 -25.06
N VAL A 83 -11.19 -6.34 -25.72
CA VAL A 83 -10.59 -6.59 -27.04
C VAL A 83 -9.53 -7.68 -26.96
N LEU A 84 -8.59 -7.59 -26.02
CA LEU A 84 -7.51 -8.58 -25.87
C LEU A 84 -8.04 -9.99 -25.57
N ARG A 85 -9.16 -10.08 -24.85
CA ARG A 85 -9.82 -11.34 -24.54
C ARG A 85 -10.43 -11.99 -25.79
N ILE A 86 -10.98 -11.22 -26.72
CA ILE A 86 -11.47 -11.73 -28.01
C ILE A 86 -10.33 -12.35 -28.82
N TYR A 87 -9.14 -11.73 -28.77
CA TYR A 87 -7.93 -12.25 -29.40
C TYR A 87 -7.19 -13.33 -28.58
N ASN A 88 -7.79 -13.82 -27.47
CA ASN A 88 -7.19 -14.81 -26.56
C ASN A 88 -5.80 -14.44 -26.01
N VAL A 89 -5.49 -13.15 -25.89
CA VAL A 89 -4.24 -12.67 -25.28
C VAL A 89 -4.45 -12.49 -23.78
N ARG A 90 -3.57 -13.07 -22.97
CA ARG A 90 -3.58 -12.88 -21.51
C ARG A 90 -3.30 -11.41 -21.19
N SER A 91 -4.24 -10.76 -20.51
CA SER A 91 -4.14 -9.37 -20.09
C SER A 91 -4.48 -9.23 -18.60
N ILE A 92 -3.94 -8.19 -17.96
CA ILE A 92 -4.14 -7.88 -16.55
C ILE A 92 -4.97 -6.60 -16.46
N ARG A 93 -5.99 -6.60 -15.58
CA ARG A 93 -6.85 -5.43 -15.36
C ARG A 93 -6.26 -4.49 -14.32
N TRP A 94 -5.69 -3.37 -14.77
CA TRP A 94 -5.03 -2.40 -13.88
C TRP A 94 -6.02 -1.45 -13.17
N SER A 95 -7.18 -1.22 -13.77
CA SER A 95 -8.18 -0.28 -13.24
C SER A 95 -8.75 -0.65 -11.88
N ARG A 96 -8.59 -1.91 -11.44
CA ARG A 96 -9.11 -2.38 -10.14
C ARG A 96 -8.55 -1.60 -8.95
N ILE A 97 -7.29 -1.18 -9.01
CA ILE A 97 -6.62 -0.40 -7.97
C ILE A 97 -7.25 0.99 -7.80
N VAL A 98 -7.90 1.50 -8.86
CA VAL A 98 -8.53 2.82 -8.88
C VAL A 98 -9.92 2.79 -8.23
N ARG A 99 -10.59 1.64 -8.11
CA ARG A 99 -11.97 1.54 -7.59
C ARG A 99 -12.13 2.10 -6.16
N PRO A 100 -11.23 1.86 -5.19
CA PRO A 100 -11.31 2.47 -3.86
C PRO A 100 -11.26 4.00 -3.88
N ILE A 101 -10.70 4.62 -4.92
CA ILE A 101 -10.65 6.08 -5.07
C ILE A 101 -12.07 6.66 -5.19
N PHE A 102 -13.01 5.92 -5.77
CA PHE A 102 -14.41 6.34 -5.82
C PHE A 102 -14.97 6.54 -4.40
N LEU A 103 -14.73 5.59 -3.48
CA LEU A 103 -15.15 5.70 -2.08
C LEU A 103 -14.60 6.97 -1.41
N VAL A 104 -13.34 7.32 -1.64
CA VAL A 104 -12.70 8.48 -1.01
C VAL A 104 -13.14 9.81 -1.63
N ASN A 105 -13.25 9.89 -2.96
CA ASN A 105 -13.42 11.18 -3.64
C ASN A 105 -14.86 11.65 -3.81
N PHE A 106 -15.87 10.77 -3.65
CA PHE A 106 -17.28 11.19 -3.76
C PHE A 106 -17.65 12.27 -2.75
N ALA A 107 -18.47 13.26 -3.14
CA ALA A 107 -18.79 14.42 -2.31
C ALA A 107 -19.24 14.07 -0.86
N GLU A 108 -19.91 12.93 -0.70
CA GLU A 108 -20.54 12.46 0.54
C GLU A 108 -19.55 11.88 1.56
N SER A 109 -18.37 11.42 1.15
CA SER A 109 -17.36 10.81 2.02
C SER A 109 -16.38 11.83 2.64
N ARG A 110 -16.91 12.98 3.09
CA ARG A 110 -16.10 14.08 3.65
C ARG A 110 -15.26 13.65 4.86
N GLN A 111 -15.79 12.75 5.70
CA GLN A 111 -15.07 12.20 6.85
C GLN A 111 -13.83 11.40 6.43
N ILE A 112 -13.98 10.51 5.44
CA ILE A 112 -12.87 9.71 4.90
C ILE A 112 -11.79 10.62 4.33
N ARG A 113 -12.15 11.64 3.54
CA ARG A 113 -11.15 12.60 3.01
C ARG A 113 -10.41 13.37 4.09
N ARG A 114 -11.08 13.71 5.19
CA ARG A 114 -10.41 14.36 6.33
C ARG A 114 -9.37 13.43 6.94
N ALA A 115 -9.69 12.15 7.09
CA ALA A 115 -8.72 11.14 7.57
C ALA A 115 -7.52 11.00 6.61
N PHE A 116 -7.74 10.86 5.30
CA PHE A 116 -6.65 10.80 4.32
C PHE A 116 -5.80 12.08 4.30
N ARG A 117 -6.41 13.25 4.44
CA ARG A 117 -5.68 14.51 4.54
C ARG A 117 -4.83 14.57 5.80
N SER A 118 -5.34 14.05 6.92
CA SER A 118 -4.56 13.92 8.15
C SER A 118 -3.35 13.03 7.92
N ILE A 119 -3.53 11.81 7.41
CA ILE A 119 -2.42 10.88 7.08
C ILE A 119 -1.38 11.54 6.18
N ARG A 120 -1.83 12.24 5.13
CA ARG A 120 -0.91 12.95 4.22
C ARG A 120 -0.15 14.09 4.92
N ASN A 121 -0.79 14.80 5.83
CA ASN A 121 -0.15 15.88 6.57
C ASN A 121 0.85 15.34 7.61
N THR A 122 0.66 14.13 8.12
CA THR A 122 1.59 13.48 9.07
C THR A 122 2.75 12.79 8.37
N LEU A 123 2.60 12.45 7.08
CA LEU A 123 3.61 11.73 6.29
C LEU A 123 4.98 12.45 6.26
N PRO A 124 5.09 13.77 6.03
CA PRO A 124 6.37 14.48 6.07
C PRO A 124 7.11 14.31 7.40
N GLU A 125 6.40 14.36 8.53
CA GLU A 125 7.00 14.20 9.86
C GLU A 125 7.53 12.77 10.07
N ILE A 126 6.79 11.76 9.57
CA ILE A 126 7.19 10.34 9.62
C ILE A 126 8.41 10.09 8.72
N THR A 127 8.49 10.75 7.55
CA THR A 127 9.59 10.56 6.59
C THR A 127 10.96 10.83 7.21
N TYR A 128 11.11 11.84 8.08
CA TYR A 128 12.39 12.14 8.71
C TYR A 128 12.89 11.00 9.61
N VAL A 129 12.01 10.46 10.47
CA VAL A 129 12.36 9.30 11.32
C VAL A 129 12.59 8.06 10.47
N PHE A 130 11.81 7.90 9.40
CA PHE A 130 11.97 6.80 8.45
C PHE A 130 13.32 6.80 7.75
N LEU A 131 13.81 7.96 7.32
CA LEU A 131 15.13 8.07 6.70
C LEU A 131 16.26 7.73 7.69
N LEU A 132 16.14 8.14 8.95
CA LEU A 132 17.11 7.78 10.00
C LEU A 132 17.10 6.27 10.29
N PHE A 133 15.91 5.67 10.34
CA PHE A 133 15.74 4.23 10.48
C PHE A 133 16.38 3.47 9.31
N MET A 134 16.07 3.86 8.07
CA MET A 134 16.66 3.24 6.89
C MET A 134 18.18 3.39 6.86
N PHE A 135 18.71 4.55 7.25
CA PHE A 135 20.15 4.74 7.39
C PHE A 135 20.76 3.77 8.42
N SER A 136 20.14 3.63 9.61
CA SER A 136 20.60 2.67 10.62
C SER A 136 20.60 1.25 10.08
N LEU A 137 19.51 0.83 9.45
CA LEU A 137 19.36 -0.50 8.87
C LEU A 137 20.43 -0.79 7.81
N LEU A 138 20.69 0.14 6.89
CA LEU A 138 21.74 0.01 5.88
C LEU A 138 23.14 -0.09 6.50
N MET A 139 23.43 0.72 7.53
CA MET A 139 24.72 0.65 8.24
C MET A 139 24.93 -0.68 8.96
N PHE A 140 23.91 -1.18 9.67
CA PHE A 140 23.97 -2.49 10.30
C PHE A 140 24.09 -3.63 9.27
N SER A 141 23.44 -3.51 8.12
CA SER A 141 23.55 -4.48 7.03
C SER A 141 24.96 -4.52 6.44
N LEU A 142 25.60 -3.35 6.29
CA LEU A 142 26.98 -3.27 5.82
C LEU A 142 27.96 -3.86 6.85
N MET A 143 27.71 -3.63 8.14
CA MET A 143 28.45 -4.26 9.22
C MET A 143 28.28 -5.78 9.23
N ALA A 144 27.04 -6.29 9.08
CA ALA A 144 26.77 -7.72 8.98
C ALA A 144 27.49 -8.36 7.79
N LEU A 145 27.46 -7.73 6.61
CA LEU A 145 28.18 -8.20 5.43
C LEU A 145 29.67 -8.38 5.70
N LYS A 146 30.29 -7.39 6.36
CA LYS A 146 31.72 -7.47 6.71
C LYS A 146 32.02 -8.46 7.82
N LEU A 147 31.09 -8.67 8.75
CA LEU A 147 31.29 -9.58 9.88
C LEU A 147 31.13 -11.05 9.49
N PHE A 148 30.17 -11.34 8.59
CA PHE A 148 29.71 -12.70 8.30
C PHE A 148 29.96 -13.17 6.87
N GLY A 149 30.10 -12.26 5.89
CA GLY A 149 30.08 -12.61 4.47
C GLY A 149 31.21 -13.50 3.98
N GLU A 150 32.41 -13.40 4.57
CA GLU A 150 33.58 -14.23 4.19
C GLU A 150 33.66 -15.56 4.94
N ARG A 151 32.76 -15.82 5.89
CA ARG A 151 32.84 -16.99 6.80
C ARG A 151 32.23 -18.27 6.26
N ASN A 152 31.68 -18.25 5.04
CA ASN A 152 31.02 -19.39 4.39
C ASN A 152 29.96 -20.09 5.27
N LEU A 153 29.24 -19.30 6.08
CA LEU A 153 28.14 -19.78 6.89
C LEU A 153 26.95 -20.16 6.00
N LEU A 154 26.16 -21.12 6.46
CA LEU A 154 24.97 -21.61 5.77
C LEU A 154 23.74 -21.37 6.63
N THR A 155 22.63 -21.02 6.00
CA THR A 155 21.32 -20.98 6.66
C THR A 155 20.83 -22.41 6.96
N ALA A 156 19.74 -22.52 7.75
CA ALA A 156 19.10 -23.82 8.01
C ALA A 156 18.67 -24.55 6.72
N GLU A 157 18.43 -23.81 5.64
CA GLU A 157 18.06 -24.33 4.32
C GLU A 157 19.27 -24.67 3.42
N GLY A 158 20.50 -24.48 3.90
CA GLY A 158 21.72 -24.72 3.15
C GLY A 158 22.10 -23.61 2.17
N LEU A 159 21.43 -22.44 2.25
CA LEU A 159 21.75 -21.27 1.42
C LEU A 159 22.91 -20.46 2.03
N PRO A 160 23.68 -19.74 1.20
CA PRO A 160 24.78 -18.92 1.69
C PRO A 160 24.27 -17.78 2.60
N TYR A 161 24.80 -17.72 3.82
CA TYR A 161 24.41 -16.72 4.80
C TYR A 161 25.14 -15.39 4.57
N PHE A 162 24.37 -14.30 4.51
CA PHE A 162 24.86 -12.91 4.46
C PHE A 162 25.98 -12.64 3.44
N ARG A 163 25.82 -13.12 2.20
CA ARG A 163 26.72 -12.81 1.09
C ARG A 163 26.28 -11.61 0.25
N ASN A 164 24.99 -11.50 -0.04
CA ASN A 164 24.45 -10.44 -0.88
C ASN A 164 23.93 -9.28 -0.02
N TYR A 165 24.41 -8.07 -0.25
CA TYR A 165 24.04 -6.90 0.55
C TYR A 165 22.53 -6.64 0.60
N LEU A 166 21.84 -6.74 -0.54
CA LEU A 166 20.39 -6.49 -0.61
C LEU A 166 19.57 -7.55 0.15
N GLU A 167 20.02 -8.80 0.15
CA GLU A 167 19.40 -9.88 0.92
C GLU A 167 19.60 -9.63 2.42
N ILE A 168 20.80 -9.22 2.85
CA ILE A 168 21.07 -8.86 4.25
C ILE A 168 20.18 -7.71 4.71
N VAL A 169 20.05 -6.66 3.88
CA VAL A 169 19.15 -5.52 4.14
C VAL A 169 17.72 -6.01 4.35
N PHE A 170 17.25 -6.94 3.51
CA PHE A 170 15.92 -7.51 3.64
C PHE A 170 15.77 -8.40 4.88
N ASP A 171 16.72 -9.29 5.15
CA ASP A 171 16.69 -10.19 6.31
C ASP A 171 16.74 -9.41 7.64
N LEU A 172 17.56 -8.36 7.70
CA LEU A 172 17.61 -7.46 8.85
C LEU A 172 16.36 -6.59 8.94
N TYR A 173 15.76 -6.16 7.82
CA TYR A 173 14.46 -5.48 7.82
C TYR A 173 13.34 -6.36 8.40
N VAL A 174 13.28 -7.63 8.01
CA VAL A 174 12.37 -8.63 8.57
C VAL A 174 12.68 -8.90 10.05
N LEU A 175 13.94 -8.81 10.46
CA LEU A 175 14.33 -8.90 11.87
C LEU A 175 13.83 -7.71 12.69
N VAL A 176 13.75 -6.51 12.11
CA VAL A 176 13.15 -5.37 12.82
C VAL A 176 11.68 -5.64 13.17
N THR A 177 10.94 -6.34 12.31
CA THR A 177 9.56 -6.80 12.60
C THR A 177 9.49 -8.07 13.42
N THR A 178 10.64 -8.64 13.82
CA THR A 178 10.80 -9.87 14.62
C THR A 178 10.23 -11.14 13.98
N ALA A 179 9.96 -11.12 12.67
CA ALA A 179 9.30 -12.24 11.99
C ALA A 179 10.22 -13.44 11.74
N ASN A 180 11.54 -13.23 11.70
CA ASN A 180 12.56 -14.27 11.48
C ASN A 180 13.50 -14.44 12.69
N SER A 181 13.09 -14.03 13.89
CA SER A 181 13.83 -14.26 15.14
C SER A 181 13.35 -15.58 15.79
N PRO A 182 14.24 -16.51 16.20
CA PRO A 182 15.71 -16.40 16.23
C PRO A 182 16.42 -16.88 14.95
N ASP A 183 15.71 -17.41 13.97
CA ASP A 183 16.29 -18.16 12.84
C ASP A 183 17.41 -17.42 12.09
N VAL A 184 17.27 -16.11 11.88
CA VAL A 184 18.29 -15.29 11.20
C VAL A 184 19.60 -15.19 11.99
N MET A 185 19.57 -15.34 13.32
CA MET A 185 20.77 -15.22 14.17
C MET A 185 21.50 -16.55 14.36
N MET A 186 20.78 -17.68 14.23
CA MET A 186 21.29 -19.00 14.59
C MET A 186 22.58 -19.40 13.87
N PRO A 187 22.73 -19.23 12.54
CA PRO A 187 23.97 -19.60 11.85
C PRO A 187 25.22 -18.86 12.37
N ALA A 188 25.06 -17.60 12.77
CA ALA A 188 26.14 -16.82 13.34
C ALA A 188 26.41 -17.20 14.80
N PHE A 189 25.36 -17.49 15.57
CA PHE A 189 25.45 -17.89 16.97
C PHE A 189 26.13 -19.25 17.15
N ASP A 190 25.78 -20.23 16.32
CA ASP A 190 26.33 -21.58 16.36
C ASP A 190 27.82 -21.59 15.99
N PHE A 191 28.25 -20.66 15.14
CA PHE A 191 29.67 -20.48 14.83
C PHE A 191 30.44 -19.82 15.99
N SER A 192 29.86 -18.79 16.65
CA SER A 192 30.40 -18.24 17.90
C SER A 192 29.35 -17.43 18.63
N SER A 193 29.15 -17.73 19.93
CA SER A 193 28.16 -17.03 20.76
C SER A 193 28.40 -15.53 20.89
N TRP A 194 29.63 -15.05 20.64
CA TRP A 194 29.94 -13.62 20.65
C TRP A 194 29.21 -12.83 19.57
N TYR A 195 28.82 -13.48 18.46
CA TYR A 195 28.05 -12.82 17.41
C TYR A 195 26.62 -12.48 17.83
N ALA A 196 26.10 -13.06 18.92
CA ALA A 196 24.84 -12.63 19.52
C ALA A 196 24.83 -11.13 19.85
N LEU A 197 25.98 -10.57 20.22
CA LEU A 197 26.09 -9.16 20.62
C LEU A 197 25.70 -8.22 19.47
N PHE A 198 26.02 -8.58 18.22
CA PHE A 198 25.58 -7.85 17.03
C PHE A 198 24.05 -7.78 16.95
N PHE A 199 23.37 -8.92 17.07
CA PHE A 199 21.92 -9.01 16.97
C PHE A 199 21.22 -8.36 18.16
N ILE A 200 21.75 -8.51 19.37
CA ILE A 200 21.23 -7.83 20.57
C ILE A 200 21.30 -6.31 20.37
N ALA A 201 22.45 -5.77 19.94
CA ALA A 201 22.59 -4.35 19.66
C ALA A 201 21.65 -3.89 18.55
N PHE A 202 21.52 -4.66 17.47
CA PHE A 202 20.61 -4.39 16.36
C PHE A 202 19.15 -4.32 16.83
N VAL A 203 18.68 -5.28 17.62
CA VAL A 203 17.30 -5.36 18.13
C VAL A 203 17.01 -4.20 19.08
N ILE A 204 17.94 -3.86 19.98
CA ILE A 204 17.79 -2.69 20.87
C ILE A 204 17.59 -1.40 20.05
N VAL A 205 18.44 -1.17 19.06
CA VAL A 205 18.42 0.06 18.26
C VAL A 205 17.22 0.08 17.30
N ASN A 206 17.05 -0.94 16.47
CA ASN A 206 16.08 -0.92 15.38
C ASN A 206 14.68 -1.36 15.82
N THR A 207 14.58 -2.46 16.55
CA THR A 207 13.27 -2.98 16.97
C THR A 207 12.69 -2.15 18.11
N TYR A 208 13.45 -1.87 19.17
CA TYR A 208 12.89 -1.18 20.34
C TYR A 208 12.93 0.34 20.19
N ILE A 209 14.09 0.94 19.91
CA ILE A 209 14.20 2.41 19.86
C ILE A 209 13.47 2.98 18.64
N PHE A 210 13.81 2.54 17.41
CA PHE A 210 13.22 3.12 16.21
C PHE A 210 11.70 2.88 16.09
N MET A 211 11.19 1.67 16.36
CA MET A 211 9.74 1.43 16.32
C MET A 211 8.98 2.26 17.37
N SER A 212 9.55 2.46 18.56
CA SER A 212 8.97 3.34 19.58
C SER A 212 8.98 4.81 19.14
N LEU A 213 10.03 5.25 18.45
CA LEU A 213 10.10 6.61 17.88
C LEU A 213 9.05 6.82 16.79
N PHE A 214 8.83 5.84 15.90
CA PHE A 214 7.74 5.91 14.91
C PHE A 214 6.38 6.07 15.58
N LEU A 215 6.09 5.26 16.60
CA LEU A 215 4.85 5.34 17.35
C LEU A 215 4.68 6.72 18.01
N ALA A 216 5.74 7.25 18.62
CA ALA A 216 5.73 8.57 19.26
C ALA A 216 5.43 9.71 18.26
N VAL A 217 6.04 9.70 17.08
CA VAL A 217 5.80 10.72 16.05
C VAL A 217 4.38 10.65 15.51
N VAL A 218 3.87 9.43 15.23
CA VAL A 218 2.49 9.24 14.77
C VAL A 218 1.49 9.70 15.84
N TYR A 219 1.73 9.34 17.10
CA TYR A 219 0.86 9.72 18.21
C TYR A 219 0.82 11.23 18.45
N ASN A 220 1.98 11.90 18.44
CA ASN A 220 2.08 13.35 18.60
C ASN A 220 1.31 14.10 17.51
N ASN A 221 1.44 13.61 16.27
CA ASN A 221 0.69 14.12 15.13
C ASN A 221 -0.82 13.92 15.26
N TYR A 222 -1.24 12.72 15.64
CA TYR A 222 -2.65 12.40 15.85
C TYR A 222 -3.26 13.28 16.95
N LYS A 223 -2.56 13.44 18.07
CA LYS A 223 -2.97 14.33 19.18
C LYS A 223 -3.08 15.80 18.75
N LYS A 224 -2.17 16.27 17.89
CA LYS A 224 -2.22 17.63 17.31
C LYS A 224 -3.46 17.82 16.44
N HIS A 225 -3.84 16.82 15.65
CA HIS A 225 -5.05 16.88 14.83
C HIS A 225 -6.35 16.78 15.62
N LEU A 226 -6.37 16.03 16.72
CA LEU A 226 -7.54 15.95 17.61
C LEU A 226 -7.80 17.27 18.36
N LYS A 227 -6.76 17.98 18.80
CA LYS A 227 -6.90 19.27 19.51
C LYS A 227 -7.39 20.44 18.63
N VAL A 228 -7.31 20.29 17.31
CA VAL A 228 -7.71 21.32 16.33
C VAL A 228 -9.14 21.09 15.80
N MET A 229 -9.74 19.94 16.09
CA MET A 229 -11.18 19.69 15.89
C MET A 229 -11.99 20.12 17.11
#